data_AF-A0A7R9M0H1-F1
#
_entry.id   AF-A0A7R9M0H1-F1
#
_cell.length_a   1.000
_cell.length_b   1.000
_cell.length_c   1.000
_cell.angle_alpha   90.00
_cell.angle_beta   90.00
_cell.angle_gamma   90.00
#
_symmetry.space_group_name_H-M   'P 1'
#
loop_
_entity.id
_entity.type
_entity.pdbx_description
1 polymer ?
#
loop_
_entity_poly.entity_id
_entity_poly.type
_entity_poly.pdbx_seq_one_letter_code
_entity_poly.pdbx_strand_id
1 'polypeptide(L)' 'VMFRNQYDNDVTTWSPQGRLHQVEYAMEAVKQGSATVGLKNKDSFAVLLALKRSTSELSAHQKKITPLDSHV' A
#
# COMPACT_ATOMS: atom_id res chain seq x y z
N VAL A 1 30.27 -8.80 12.82
CA VAL A 1 29.07 -9.30 13.53
C VAL A 1 27.90 -8.47 13.05
N MET A 2 26.97 -9.06 12.30
CA MET A 2 25.79 -8.36 11.79
C MET A 2 24.95 -7.93 13.00
N PHE A 3 24.69 -6.63 13.19
CA PHE A 3 23.74 -6.16 14.19
C PHE A 3 22.36 -6.67 13.79
N ARG A 4 21.98 -7.82 14.35
CA ARG A 4 20.68 -8.46 14.14
C ARG A 4 19.59 -7.57 14.74
N ASN A 5 18.71 -7.05 13.89
CA ASN A 5 17.23 -7.08 14.00
C ASN A 5 16.63 -7.28 15.40
N GLN A 6 16.99 -6.42 16.37
CA GLN A 6 16.36 -6.44 17.70
C GLN A 6 15.12 -5.55 17.78
N TYR A 7 15.00 -4.58 16.87
CA TYR A 7 13.99 -3.53 16.94
C TYR A 7 12.98 -3.58 15.78
N ASP A 8 12.91 -4.68 15.06
CA ASP A 8 12.05 -4.81 13.89
C ASP A 8 11.21 -6.10 13.89
N ASN A 9 11.11 -6.83 14.99
CA ASN A 9 10.23 -7.99 15.07
C ASN A 9 8.79 -7.59 15.43
N ASP A 10 8.60 -6.60 16.30
CA ASP A 10 7.30 -6.21 16.84
C ASP A 10 6.92 -4.78 16.44
N VAL A 11 5.63 -4.53 16.25
CA VAL A 11 5.09 -3.20 15.91
C VAL A 11 5.15 -2.19 17.07
N THR A 12 5.30 -2.69 18.31
CA THR A 12 5.37 -1.89 19.53
C THR A 12 6.80 -1.50 19.94
N THR A 13 7.81 -2.02 19.26
CA THR A 13 9.22 -1.81 19.61
C THR A 13 9.80 -0.65 18.81
N TRP A 14 10.20 0.40 19.53
CA TRP A 14 10.94 1.54 18.94
C TRP A 14 12.41 1.21 18.80
N SER A 15 13.00 1.58 17.65
CA SER A 15 14.44 1.51 17.45
C SER A 15 15.17 2.64 18.20
N PRO A 16 16.49 2.51 18.47
CA PRO A 16 17.28 3.59 19.06
C PRO A 16 17.29 4.89 18.25
N GLN A 17 16.93 4.83 16.96
CA GLN A 17 16.78 5.98 16.08
C GLN A 17 15.36 6.58 16.11
N GLY A 18 14.45 6.07 16.95
CA GLY A 18 13.08 6.53 17.05
C GLY A 18 12.21 6.11 15.86
N ARG A 19 12.46 4.93 15.28
CA ARG A 19 11.69 4.40 14.14
C ARG A 19 10.90 3.15 14.54
N LEU A 20 9.76 2.94 13.87
CA LEU A 20 8.97 1.71 13.94
C LEU A 20 9.16 0.91 12.66
N HIS A 21 10.16 0.03 12.63
CA HIS A 21 10.54 -0.66 11.41
C HIS A 21 9.42 -1.51 10.79
N GLN A 22 8.57 -2.15 11.60
CA GLN A 22 7.42 -2.92 11.11
C GLN A 22 6.40 -2.05 10.34
N VAL A 23 6.18 -0.80 10.76
CA VAL A 23 5.31 0.15 10.04
C VAL A 23 5.95 0.56 8.71
N GLU A 24 7.26 0.78 8.71
CA GLU A 24 7.99 1.15 7.50
C GLU A 24 8.04 0.00 6.49
N TYR A 25 8.21 -1.25 6.94
CA TYR A 25 8.11 -2.43 6.09
C TYR A 25 6.71 -2.57 5.48
N ALA A 26 5.65 -2.26 6.22
CA ALA A 26 4.29 -2.22 5.68
C ALA A 26 4.15 -1.15 4.57
N MET A 27 4.82 0.00 4.69
CA MET A 27 4.86 1.02 3.64
C MET A 27 5.59 0.52 2.38
N GLU A 28 6.66 -0.28 2.52
CA GLU A 28 7.32 -0.92 1.37
C GLU A 28 6.41 -1.91 0.65
N ALA A 29 5.54 -2.62 1.38
CA ALA A 29 4.56 -3.52 0.77
C ALA A 29 3.57 -2.77 -0.15
N VAL A 30 3.20 -1.53 0.18
CA VAL A 30 2.37 -0.68 -0.70
C VAL A 30 3.07 -0.39 -2.03
N LYS A 31 4.39 -0.17 -2.01
CA LYS A 31 5.19 0.13 -3.22
C LYS A 31 5.33 -1.07 -4.16
N GLN A 32 5.15 -2.29 -3.66
CA GLN A 32 5.13 -3.50 -4.49
C GLN A 32 3.81 -3.67 -5.28
N GLY A 33 2.76 -2.93 -4.88
CA GLY A 33 1.50 -2.88 -5.60
C GLY A 33 1.62 -2.16 -6.96
N SER A 34 0.69 -2.44 -7.87
CA SER A 34 0.59 -1.65 -9.10
C SER A 34 0.14 -0.21 -8.82
N ALA A 35 0.41 0.71 -9.74
CA ALA A 35 0.03 2.11 -9.57
C ALA A 35 -1.49 2.33 -9.55
N THR A 36 -1.93 3.32 -8.76
CA THR A 36 -3.28 3.90 -8.78
C THR A 36 -3.16 5.41 -8.68
N VAL A 37 -3.96 6.13 -9.45
CA VAL A 37 -4.00 7.59 -9.48
C VAL A 37 -5.41 8.04 -9.09
N GLY A 38 -5.49 8.99 -8.17
CA GLY A 38 -6.72 9.68 -7.84
C GLY A 38 -6.62 11.14 -8.26
N LEU A 39 -7.67 11.66 -8.89
CA LEU A 39 -7.83 13.08 -9.16
C LEU A 39 -9.20 13.53 -8.68
N LYS A 40 -9.29 14.79 -8.26
CA LYS A 40 -10.56 15.42 -7.95
C LYS A 40 -10.59 16.82 -8.52
N ASN A 41 -11.77 17.27 -8.92
CA ASN A 41 -11.99 18.71 -9.10
C ASN A 41 -12.23 19.35 -7.72
N LYS A 42 -12.40 20.67 -7.71
CA LYS A 42 -12.59 21.41 -6.47
C LYS A 42 -13.92 21.09 -5.79
N ASP A 43 -14.95 20.78 -6.57
CA ASP A 43 -16.32 20.99 -6.12
C ASP A 43 -17.23 19.74 -6.12
N SER A 44 -17.01 18.73 -6.97
CA SER A 44 -18.07 17.76 -7.26
C SER A 44 -17.68 16.33 -7.64
N PHE A 45 -16.51 16.12 -8.24
CA PHE A 45 -16.14 14.81 -8.80
C PHE A 45 -14.75 14.40 -8.37
N ALA A 46 -14.65 13.14 -7.95
CA ALA A 46 -13.40 12.41 -7.76
C ALA A 46 -13.37 11.21 -8.69
N VAL A 47 -12.20 10.91 -9.24
CA VAL A 47 -11.97 9.78 -10.15
C VAL A 47 -10.77 9.00 -9.66
N LEU A 48 -10.90 7.68 -9.66
CA LEU A 48 -9.82 6.73 -9.39
C LEU A 48 -9.50 5.95 -10.67
N LEU A 49 -8.23 5.94 -11.06
CA LEU A 49 -7.70 5.10 -12.14
C LEU A 49 -6.69 4.12 -11.54
N ALA A 50 -6.87 2.83 -11.81
CA ALA A 50 -5.99 1.79 -11.27
C ALA A 50 -5.44 0.90 -12.39
N LEU A 51 -4.12 0.73 -12.43
CA LEU A 51 -3.48 -0.27 -13.27
C LEU A 51 -3.69 -1.64 -12.63
N LYS A 52 -4.44 -2.54 -13.29
CA LYS A 52 -4.60 -3.91 -12.80
C LYS A 52 -3.49 -4.79 -13.37
N ARG A 53 -2.95 -5.68 -12.55
CA ARG A 53 -1.98 -6.70 -12.98
C ARG A 53 -2.68 -8.05 -13.07
N SER A 54 -2.28 -8.85 -14.05
CA SER A 54 -2.55 -10.29 -14.08
C SER A 54 -1.26 -11.04 -13.75
N THR A 55 -1.38 -12.16 -13.06
CA THR A 55 -0.24 -13.03 -12.72
C THR A 55 0.18 -13.90 -13.91
N SER A 56 -0.71 -14.14 -14.87
CA SER A 56 -0.47 -14.89 -16.10
C SER A 56 -1.47 -14.50 -17.19
N GLU A 57 -1.18 -14.85 -18.46
CA GLU A 57 -2.08 -14.53 -19.58
C GLU A 57 -3.48 -15.14 -19.45
N LEU A 58 -3.58 -16.29 -18.77
CA LEU A 58 -4.84 -16.99 -18.54
C LEU A 58 -5.54 -16.54 -17.24
N SER A 59 -4.91 -15.70 -16.43
CA SER A 59 -5.51 -15.19 -15.19
C SER A 59 -6.35 -13.94 -15.41
N ALA A 60 -7.39 -13.81 -14.60
CA ALA A 60 -8.13 -12.56 -14.52
C ALA A 60 -7.30 -11.48 -13.82
N HIS A 61 -7.54 -10.23 -14.22
CA HIS A 61 -6.92 -9.08 -13.59
C HIS A 61 -7.43 -8.87 -12.16
N GLN A 62 -6.52 -8.73 -11.19
CA GLN A 62 -6.91 -8.50 -9.80
C GLN A 62 -7.66 -7.16 -9.64
N LYS A 63 -8.79 -7.19 -8.92
CA LYS A 63 -9.59 -5.99 -8.63
C LYS A 63 -8.83 -5.07 -7.68
N LYS A 64 -8.81 -3.76 -8.00
CA LYS A 64 -8.17 -2.72 -7.18
C LYS A 64 -9.09 -1.62 -6.67
N ILE A 65 -10.22 -1.39 -7.32
CA ILE A 65 -11.22 -0.40 -6.91
C ILE A 65 -12.44 -1.18 -6.44
N THR A 66 -12.86 -0.95 -5.21
CA THR A 66 -13.99 -1.63 -4.56
C THR A 66 -14.99 -0.57 -4.12
N PRO A 67 -16.27 -0.69 -4.48
CA PRO A 67 -17.30 0.23 -4.01
C PRO A 67 -17.46 0.06 -2.50
N LEU A 68 -17.50 1.17 -1.76
CA LEU A 68 -17.76 1.16 -0.34
C LEU A 68 -19.19 1.63 -0.05
N ASP A 69 -19.61 2.72 -0.69
CA ASP A 69 -20.95 3.28 -0.60
C ASP A 69 -21.33 3.96 -1.94
N SER A 70 -22.60 4.33 -2.09
CA SER A 70 -23.15 5.14 -3.17
C SER A 70 -22.34 6.40 -3.52
N HIS A 71 -21.60 6.96 -2.56
CA HIS A 71 -20.79 8.17 -2.70
C HIS A 71 -19.30 7.96 -2.37
N VAL A 72 -18.85 6.70 -2.16
CA VAL A 72 -17.46 6.35 -1.77
C VAL A 72 -16.93 5.14 -2.53
#